data_AF-A0A8T7BI32-F1
#
_entry.id   AF-A0A8T7BI32-F1
#
_cell.length_a   1.000
_cell.length_b   1.000
_cell.length_c   1.000
_cell.angle_alpha   90.00
_cell.angle_beta   90.00
_cell.angle_gamma   90.00
#
_symmetry.space_group_name_H-M   'P 1'
#
loop_
_entity.id
_entity.type
_entity.pdbx_description
1 polymer ?
#
loop_
_entity_poly.entity_id
_entity_poly.type
_entity_poly.pdbx_seq_one_letter_code
_entity_poly.pdbx_strand_id
1 'polypeptide(L)' 'MLYLASKSPRRKQLLSRITSNFEILDIHVEEIPQPAEAPEDYVLRVA' A
#
# COMPACT_ATOMS: atom_id res chain seq x y z
N MET A 1 6.70 -7.85 13.73
CA MET A 1 7.01 -6.45 13.36
C MET A 1 6.22 -6.14 12.10
N LEU A 2 5.39 -5.10 12.10
CA LEU A 2 4.53 -4.75 10.95
C LEU A 2 5.17 -3.58 10.19
N TYR A 3 5.16 -3.66 8.85
CA TYR A 3 5.60 -2.57 7.99
C TYR A 3 4.44 -2.05 7.13
N LEU A 4 4.31 -0.73 7.04
CA LEU A 4 3.40 -0.06 6.12
C LEU A 4 4.20 0.44 4.91
N ALA A 5 4.08 -0.28 3.80
CA ALA A 5 4.67 0.07 2.50
C ALA A 5 3.86 1.17 1.78
N SER A 6 3.58 2.28 2.46
CA SER A 6 2.83 3.38 1.87
C SER A 6 3.27 4.74 2.37
N LYS A 7 3.47 5.66 1.43
CA LYS A 7 3.75 7.08 1.70
C LYS A 7 2.49 7.90 2.01
N SER A 8 1.30 7.29 1.97
CA SER A 8 0.03 7.99 2.16
C SER A 8 -0.18 8.38 3.63
N PRO A 9 -0.31 9.69 3.96
CA PRO A 9 -0.62 10.13 5.32
C PRO A 9 -1.95 9.57 5.81
N ARG A 10 -2.92 9.36 4.91
CA ARG A 10 -4.23 8.80 5.25
C ARG A 10 -4.13 7.33 5.64
N ARG A 11 -3.35 6.51 4.93
CA ARG A 11 -3.15 5.09 5.28
C ARG A 11 -2.45 4.95 6.64
N LYS A 12 -1.46 5.80 6.92
CA LYS A 12 -0.82 5.88 8.24
C LYS A 12 -1.85 6.20 9.35
N GLN A 13 -2.69 7.22 9.15
CA GLN A 13 -3.73 7.61 10.10
C GLN A 13 -4.79 6.52 10.33
N LEU A 14 -5.11 5.73 9.30
CA LEU A 14 -6.05 4.61 9.43
C LEU A 14 -5.42 3.47 10.22
N LEU A 15 -4.20 3.04 9.87
CA LEU A 15 -3.51 1.95 10.57
C LEU A 15 -3.24 2.30 12.04
N SER A 16 -2.91 3.56 12.34
CA SER A 16 -2.70 4.02 13.72
C SER A 16 -3.93 3.92 14.63
N ARG A 17 -5.14 3.81 14.07
CA ARG A 17 -6.36 3.56 14.86
C ARG A 17 -6.48 2.09 15.31
N ILE A 18 -5.78 1.18 14.63
CA ILE A 18 -5.79 -0.26 14.89
C ILE A 18 -4.58 -0.64 15.76
N THR A 19 -3.40 -0.12 15.42
CA THR A 19 -2.16 -0.39 16.15
C THR A 19 -1.15 0.73 15.99
N SER A 20 -0.37 0.98 17.04
CA SER A 20 0.80 1.88 17.00
C SER A 20 2.11 1.14 16.68
N ASN A 21 2.10 -0.20 16.63
CA ASN A 21 3.30 -1.00 16.45
C ASN A 21 3.56 -1.33 14.97
N PHE A 22 3.95 -0.31 14.19
CA PHE A 22 4.37 -0.47 12.81
C PHE A 22 5.41 0.56 12.38
N GLU A 23 6.19 0.21 11.37
CA GLU A 23 7.19 1.09 10.76
C GLU A 23 6.80 1.41 9.31
N ILE A 24 7.23 2.57 8.81
CA ILE A 24 7.04 2.91 7.40
C ILE A 24 8.16 2.29 6.59
N LEU A 25 7.82 1.55 5.54
CA LEU A 25 8.77 1.07 4.55
C LEU A 25 8.65 1.92 3.29
N ASP A 26 9.72 2.64 2.95
CA ASP A 26 9.81 3.36 1.68
C ASP A 26 10.21 2.37 0.58
N ILE A 27 9.23 1.95 -0.21
CA ILE A 27 9.41 1.10 -1.38
C ILE A 27 8.68 1.71 -2.56
N HIS A 28 9.25 1.53 -3.74
CA HIS A 28 8.65 1.92 -5.00
C HIS A 28 8.15 0.68 -5.74
N VAL A 29 6.89 0.71 -6.16
CA VAL A 29 6.24 -0.30 -7.00
C VAL A 29 5.71 0.42 -8.24
N GLU A 30 5.84 -0.20 -9.41
CA GLU A 30 5.29 0.36 -10.65
C GLU A 30 3.77 0.27 -10.68
N GLU A 31 3.12 1.43 -10.52
CA GLU A 31 1.67 1.63 -10.59
C GLU A 31 1.21 1.91 -12.04
N ILE A 32 1.63 1.05 -12.98
CA ILE A 32 1.23 1.11 -14.39
C ILE A 32 0.30 -0.07 -14.68
N PRO A 33 -0.95 0.18 -15.11
CA PRO A 33 -1.84 -0.89 -15.57
C PRO A 33 -1.27 -1.62 -16.77
N GLN A 34 -1.32 -2.95 -16.75
CA GLN A 34 -0.89 -3.77 -17.88
C GLN A 34 -1.99 -3.87 -18.96
N PRO A 35 -1.64 -4.16 -20.22
CA PRO A 35 -2.64 -4.39 -21.26
C PRO A 35 -3.61 -5.52 -20.87
N ALA A 36 -4.90 -5.26 -21.02
CA ALA A 36 -5.99 -6.18 -20.64
C ALA A 36 -6.05 -6.56 -19.14
N GLU A 37 -5.34 -5.86 -18.26
CA GLU A 37 -5.46 -6.03 -16.82
C GLU A 37 -6.80 -5.48 -16.32
N ALA A 38 -7.58 -6.30 -15.62
CA ALA A 38 -8.81 -5.83 -14.99
C ALA A 38 -8.49 -4.86 -13.84
N PRO A 39 -9.36 -3.89 -13.52
CA PRO A 39 -9.13 -2.97 -12.41
C PRO A 39 -8.89 -3.68 -11.07
N GLU A 40 -9.59 -4.79 -10.84
CA GLU A 40 -9.43 -5.63 -9.64
C GLU A 40 -8.06 -6.31 -9.57
N ASP A 41 -7.58 -6.84 -10.70
CA ASP A 41 -6.26 -7.49 -10.80
C ASP A 41 -5.14 -6.47 -10.61
N TYR A 42 -5.30 -5.27 -11.19
CA TYR A 42 -4.36 -4.17 -11.02
C TYR A 42 -4.20 -3.81 -9.53
N VAL A 43 -5.30 -3.57 -8.81
CA VAL A 43 -5.21 -3.16 -7.40
C VAL A 43 -4.64 -4.28 -6.52
N LEU A 44 -4.91 -5.55 -6.82
CA LEU A 44 -4.35 -6.69 -6.10
C LEU A 44 -2.85 -6.85 -6.34
N ARG A 45 -2.37 -6.57 -7.55
CA ARG A 45 -0.94 -6.66 -7.89
C ARG A 45 -0.12 -5.56 -7.23
N VAL A 46 -0.65 -4.34 -7.15
CA VAL A 46 0.10 -3.16 -6.64
C VAL A 46 -0.01 -2.94 -5.14
N ALA A 47 -1.03 -3.50 -4.48
CA ALA A 47 -1.28 -3.32 -3.04
C ALA A 47 -0.32 -4.11 -2.16
#